data_AF-A0A3A8K7B5-F1
#
_entry.id   AF-A0A3A8K7B5-F1
#
_cell.length_a   1.000
_cell.length_b   1.000
_cell.length_c   1.000
_cell.angle_alpha   90.00
_cell.angle_beta   90.00
_cell.angle_gamma   90.00
#
_symmetry.space_group_name_H-M   'P 1'
#
loop_
_entity.id
_entity.type
_entity.pdbx_description
1 polymer ?
#
loop_
_entity_poly.entity_id
_entity_poly.type
_entity_poly.pdbx_seq_one_letter_code
_entity_poly.pdbx_strand_id
1 'polypeptide(L)'
;MLKMKRIALGALLSLGLTACGPMEEAPEASFEAQDSQALEAGCTSLGTGITTHACTHAGNPTDHVSITASATRVTSAPAISTQHKAYDLALPSGAEGSVTYVPATTGSYAFYRTQNVAFTVVNGSTSATVPAALTHTVSSAGCSLTYVSVYDLTAGTTYIVATGPASGNALTVVPEFLNDTRTRYYQDADGDGYGNNATSVLTACTPPSGYTTQRFDCNDTPGSGASINPGATEICGNGVDDNCDGSQC
;
A
#
# COMPACT_ATOMS: atom_id res chain seq x y z
N MET A 1 -22.94 14.67 -76.43
CA MET A 1 -22.11 15.88 -76.65
C MET A 1 -21.49 16.26 -75.32
N LEU A 2 -20.41 15.61 -74.90
CA LEU A 2 -19.02 16.02 -75.14
C LEU A 2 -18.74 17.50 -74.79
N LYS A 3 -18.13 17.73 -73.62
CA LYS A 3 -17.02 18.68 -73.50
C LYS A 3 -16.08 18.24 -72.39
N MET A 4 -14.83 18.09 -72.80
CA MET A 4 -13.69 17.57 -72.06
C MET A 4 -12.73 18.72 -71.78
N LYS A 5 -11.97 18.58 -70.68
CA LYS A 5 -10.74 19.29 -70.29
C LYS A 5 -10.85 20.73 -69.79
N ARG A 6 -10.30 20.95 -68.59
CA ARG A 6 -8.96 21.58 -68.42
C ARG A 6 -8.34 21.17 -67.09
N ILE A 7 -7.12 20.62 -67.19
CA ILE A 7 -6.17 20.40 -66.11
C ILE A 7 -5.53 21.77 -65.82
N ALA A 8 -5.51 22.19 -64.56
CA ALA A 8 -4.66 23.29 -64.09
C ALA A 8 -3.96 22.84 -62.81
N LEU A 9 -2.64 22.81 -62.92
CA LEU A 9 -1.64 22.53 -61.90
C LEU A 9 -1.61 23.72 -60.92
N GLY A 10 -1.72 23.48 -59.61
CA GLY A 10 -1.74 24.55 -58.61
C GLY A 10 -1.18 24.10 -57.27
N ALA A 11 0.11 24.35 -57.09
CA ALA A 11 0.90 24.49 -55.86
C ALA A 11 0.57 23.66 -54.62
N LEU A 12 1.53 22.80 -54.25
CA LEU A 12 1.75 22.34 -52.88
C LEU A 12 1.90 23.52 -51.92
N LEU A 13 1.16 23.48 -50.81
CA LEU A 13 1.61 24.01 -49.54
C LEU A 13 1.08 23.09 -48.43
N SER A 14 1.79 21.97 -48.22
CA SER A 14 1.59 21.12 -47.05
C SER A 14 2.15 21.86 -45.83
N LEU A 15 1.30 22.57 -45.10
CA LEU A 15 1.59 22.89 -43.70
C LEU A 15 1.48 21.58 -42.92
N GLY A 16 2.63 21.02 -42.55
CA GLY A 16 2.71 19.94 -41.59
C GLY A 16 2.27 20.47 -40.23
N LEU A 17 1.02 20.21 -39.86
CA LEU A 17 0.68 20.05 -38.46
C LEU A 17 1.26 18.69 -38.06
N THR A 18 2.37 18.70 -37.34
CA THR A 18 2.72 17.61 -36.42
C THR A 18 1.61 17.55 -35.39
N ALA A 19 0.56 16.78 -35.69
CA ALA A 19 -0.41 16.35 -34.73
C ALA A 19 0.35 15.56 -33.67
N CYS A 20 0.25 16.00 -32.42
CA CYS A 20 0.57 15.20 -31.26
C CYS A 20 -0.15 13.85 -31.45
N GLY A 21 0.61 12.75 -31.42
CA GLY A 21 0.04 11.42 -31.56
C GLY A 21 -1.03 11.20 -30.49
N PRO A 22 -2.02 10.33 -30.74
CA PRO A 22 -2.93 9.94 -29.68
C PRO A 22 -2.08 9.43 -28.50
N MET A 23 -2.33 9.95 -27.31
CA MET A 23 -1.99 9.22 -26.09
C MET A 23 -2.72 7.88 -26.22
N GLU A 24 -1.98 6.86 -26.66
CA GLU A 24 -2.46 5.50 -26.60
C GLU A 24 -2.49 5.18 -25.11
N GLU A 25 -3.61 5.51 -24.48
CA GLU A 25 -3.95 5.04 -23.14
C GLU A 25 -3.73 3.53 -23.18
N ALA A 26 -2.65 3.09 -22.54
CA ALA A 26 -2.47 1.68 -22.23
C ALA A 26 -3.81 1.22 -21.62
N PRO A 27 -4.40 0.13 -22.14
CA PRO A 27 -5.77 -0.22 -21.82
C PRO A 27 -5.92 -0.26 -20.30
N GLU A 28 -6.96 0.40 -19.79
CA GLU A 28 -7.30 0.50 -18.35
C GLU A 28 -7.53 -0.86 -17.64
N ALA A 29 -7.23 -1.97 -18.32
CA ALA A 29 -7.38 -3.34 -17.86
C ALA A 29 -6.30 -3.81 -16.86
N SER A 30 -5.55 -2.93 -16.19
CA SER A 30 -4.63 -3.31 -15.12
C SER A 30 -4.89 -2.64 -13.77
N PHE A 31 -5.83 -1.70 -13.69
CA PHE A 31 -6.11 -0.98 -12.44
C PHE A 31 -7.08 -1.71 -11.50
N GLU A 32 -7.91 -2.62 -12.03
CA GLU A 32 -9.00 -3.25 -11.26
C GLU A 32 -8.68 -4.67 -10.72
N ALA A 33 -7.45 -5.19 -10.90
CA ALA A 33 -7.08 -6.55 -10.44
C ALA A 33 -6.23 -6.59 -9.15
N GLN A 34 -6.29 -5.55 -8.30
CA GLN A 34 -5.49 -5.48 -7.07
C GLN A 34 -6.25 -5.82 -5.78
N ASP A 35 -7.55 -6.11 -5.89
CA ASP A 35 -8.33 -6.62 -4.78
C ASP A 35 -7.93 -8.08 -4.53
N SER A 36 -7.44 -8.42 -3.33
CA SER A 36 -6.98 -9.74 -2.84
C SER A 36 -5.55 -10.23 -3.11
N GLN A 37 -4.59 -9.37 -3.46
CA GLN A 37 -3.19 -9.82 -3.59
C GLN A 37 -2.52 -10.03 -2.22
N ALA A 38 -1.81 -11.15 -2.08
CA ALA A 38 -0.94 -11.42 -0.92
C ALA A 38 0.21 -10.39 -0.84
N LEU A 39 0.86 -10.34 0.32
CA LEU A 39 2.04 -9.49 0.54
C LEU A 39 3.10 -9.79 -0.53
N GLU A 40 3.65 -8.73 -1.13
CA GLU A 40 4.58 -8.85 -2.24
C GLU A 40 5.86 -9.61 -1.84
N ALA A 41 6.34 -10.47 -2.74
CA ALA A 41 7.60 -11.17 -2.56
C ALA A 41 8.75 -10.14 -2.50
N GLY A 42 9.46 -10.10 -1.37
CA GLY A 42 10.56 -9.13 -1.13
C GLY A 42 10.21 -7.98 -0.18
N CYS A 43 8.96 -7.91 0.29
CA CYS A 43 8.60 -6.97 1.35
C CYS A 43 9.36 -7.26 2.65
N THR A 44 10.23 -6.34 3.05
CA THR A 44 11.04 -6.46 4.29
C THR A 44 10.49 -5.62 5.45
N SER A 45 9.63 -4.65 5.14
CA SER A 45 8.97 -3.78 6.11
C SER A 45 7.68 -3.20 5.53
N LEU A 46 6.69 -3.01 6.37
CA LEU A 46 5.48 -2.26 6.03
C LEU A 46 5.79 -0.76 5.91
N GLY A 47 5.10 -0.10 4.99
CA GLY A 47 5.20 1.33 4.78
C GLY A 47 4.61 2.15 5.92
N THR A 48 4.84 3.45 5.87
CA THR A 48 4.37 4.39 6.90
C THR A 48 2.86 4.54 6.92
N GLY A 49 2.18 4.41 5.77
CA GLY A 49 0.72 4.58 5.66
C GLY A 49 -0.06 3.64 6.60
N ILE A 50 0.14 2.33 6.45
CA ILE A 50 -0.49 1.32 7.31
C ILE A 50 -0.08 1.45 8.78
N THR A 51 1.18 1.77 9.03
CA THR A 51 1.68 1.94 10.39
C THR A 51 1.01 3.13 11.08
N THR A 52 0.89 4.28 10.41
CA THR A 52 0.21 5.46 10.93
C THR A 52 -1.28 5.21 11.15
N HIS A 53 -1.94 4.45 10.26
CA HIS A 53 -3.32 4.02 10.45
C HIS A 53 -3.48 3.21 11.74
N ALA A 54 -2.71 2.12 11.90
CA ALA A 54 -2.76 1.30 13.12
C ALA A 54 -2.48 2.13 14.39
N CYS A 55 -1.51 3.04 14.32
CA CYS A 55 -1.18 3.95 15.42
C CYS A 55 -2.31 4.93 15.76
N THR A 56 -3.14 5.31 14.79
CA THR A 56 -4.31 6.17 15.03
C THR A 56 -5.31 5.46 15.93
N HIS A 57 -5.59 4.18 15.67
CA HIS A 57 -6.47 3.37 16.54
C HIS A 57 -5.85 3.13 17.91
N ALA A 58 -4.55 2.81 17.98
CA ALA A 58 -3.86 2.62 19.25
C ALA A 58 -3.73 3.90 20.10
N GLY A 59 -3.87 5.08 19.48
CA GLY A 59 -3.82 6.38 20.14
C GLY A 59 -5.20 6.97 20.46
N ASN A 60 -6.29 6.37 19.95
CA ASN A 60 -7.65 6.86 20.11
C ASN A 60 -8.43 6.04 21.14
N PRO A 61 -8.68 6.56 22.37
CA PRO A 61 -9.34 5.80 23.44
C PRO A 61 -10.72 5.22 23.07
N THR A 62 -11.44 5.80 22.10
CA THR A 62 -12.75 5.28 21.68
C THR A 62 -12.67 4.01 20.84
N ASP A 63 -11.48 3.69 20.33
CA ASP A 63 -11.23 2.48 19.56
C ASP A 63 -10.77 1.31 20.42
N HIS A 64 -10.49 1.56 21.70
CA HIS A 64 -10.05 0.53 22.63
C HIS A 64 -11.21 -0.38 23.06
N VAL A 65 -10.98 -1.68 22.95
CA VAL A 65 -11.89 -2.75 23.38
C VAL A 65 -11.13 -3.68 24.31
N SER A 66 -11.54 -3.73 25.58
CA SER A 66 -10.94 -4.62 26.57
C SER A 66 -11.44 -6.06 26.40
N ILE A 67 -10.52 -7.01 26.30
CA ILE A 67 -10.81 -8.44 26.10
C ILE A 67 -10.02 -9.27 27.10
N THR A 68 -10.70 -10.17 27.81
CA THR A 68 -10.03 -11.21 28.59
C THR A 68 -9.70 -12.39 27.68
N ALA A 69 -8.42 -12.64 27.43
CA ALA A 69 -8.00 -13.73 26.54
C ALA A 69 -8.28 -15.11 27.17
N SER A 70 -8.58 -16.09 26.32
CA SER A 70 -8.74 -17.48 26.76
C SER A 70 -7.38 -18.07 27.16
N ALA A 71 -7.34 -18.80 28.27
CA ALA A 71 -6.15 -19.52 28.72
C ALA A 71 -5.81 -20.76 27.86
N THR A 72 -6.74 -21.19 27.01
CA THR A 72 -6.56 -22.32 26.09
C THR A 72 -6.88 -21.89 24.67
N ARG A 73 -6.13 -22.44 23.71
CA ARG A 73 -6.35 -22.21 22.27
C ARG A 73 -7.63 -22.90 21.82
N VAL A 74 -8.74 -22.16 21.76
CA VAL A 74 -10.05 -22.68 21.36
C VAL A 74 -10.75 -21.73 20.40
N THR A 75 -11.56 -22.26 19.49
CA THR A 75 -12.34 -21.47 18.53
C THR A 75 -13.52 -20.72 19.15
N SER A 76 -13.84 -21.00 20.42
CA SER A 76 -14.82 -20.24 21.21
C SER A 76 -14.20 -19.09 22.00
N ALA A 77 -12.90 -18.82 21.85
CA ALA A 77 -12.24 -17.69 22.50
C ALA A 77 -12.80 -16.35 21.96
N PRO A 78 -12.77 -15.26 22.76
CA PRO A 78 -13.29 -13.96 22.35
C PRO A 78 -12.71 -13.48 21.02
N ALA A 79 -13.53 -12.82 20.22
CA ALA A 79 -13.15 -12.36 18.88
C ALA A 79 -12.56 -10.94 18.89
N ILE A 80 -11.57 -10.72 18.02
CA ILE A 80 -10.94 -9.42 17.77
C ILE A 80 -11.08 -9.00 16.28
N SER A 81 -12.23 -9.29 15.67
CA SER A 81 -12.42 -9.21 14.20
C SER A 81 -13.09 -7.92 13.72
N THR A 82 -13.60 -7.08 14.63
CA THR A 82 -14.15 -5.77 14.26
C THR A 82 -13.01 -4.87 13.75
N GLN A 83 -13.20 -4.28 12.57
CA GLN A 83 -12.24 -3.35 11.97
C GLN A 83 -12.11 -2.06 12.78
N HIS A 84 -10.99 -1.35 12.61
CA HIS A 84 -10.73 -0.04 13.22
C HIS A 84 -10.83 -0.06 14.75
N LYS A 85 -10.26 -1.10 15.38
CA LYS A 85 -10.22 -1.26 16.83
C LYS A 85 -8.84 -1.63 17.34
N ALA A 86 -8.54 -1.14 18.54
CA ALA A 86 -7.41 -1.56 19.34
C ALA A 86 -7.91 -2.49 20.45
N TYR A 87 -7.41 -3.72 20.49
CA TYR A 87 -7.85 -4.71 21.47
C TYR A 87 -6.87 -4.80 22.62
N ASP A 88 -7.30 -4.38 23.81
CA ASP A 88 -6.51 -4.50 25.03
C ASP A 88 -6.75 -5.86 25.65
N LEU A 89 -5.80 -6.76 25.44
CA LEU A 89 -5.86 -8.14 25.89
C LEU A 89 -5.35 -8.25 27.33
N ALA A 90 -6.21 -8.69 28.25
CA ALA A 90 -5.80 -9.22 29.54
C ALA A 90 -5.43 -10.70 29.37
N LEU A 91 -4.14 -11.00 29.47
CA LEU A 91 -3.58 -12.35 29.31
C LEU A 91 -3.60 -13.11 30.65
N PRO A 92 -3.60 -14.46 30.61
CA PRO A 92 -3.36 -15.27 31.81
C PRO A 92 -2.00 -14.95 32.44
N SER A 93 -1.93 -15.01 33.77
CA SER A 93 -0.73 -14.61 34.51
C SER A 93 0.49 -15.44 34.12
N GLY A 94 1.50 -14.79 33.53
CA GLY A 94 2.75 -15.43 33.13
C GLY A 94 2.63 -16.49 32.04
N ALA A 95 1.50 -16.54 31.33
CA ALA A 95 1.25 -17.50 30.26
C ALA A 95 0.73 -16.83 28.98
N GLU A 96 0.67 -17.61 27.89
CA GLU A 96 -0.02 -17.16 26.68
C GLU A 96 -1.53 -17.05 26.92
N GLY A 97 -2.17 -16.14 26.20
CA GLY A 97 -3.61 -16.08 26.03
C GLY A 97 -3.97 -16.23 24.55
N SER A 98 -5.23 -16.54 24.27
CA SER A 98 -5.73 -16.63 22.90
C SER A 98 -7.06 -15.91 22.70
N VAL A 99 -7.23 -15.42 21.47
CA VAL A 99 -8.43 -14.80 20.93
C VAL A 99 -8.71 -15.40 19.54
N THR A 100 -9.86 -15.09 18.97
CA THR A 100 -10.18 -15.47 17.58
C THR A 100 -10.16 -14.28 16.64
N TYR A 101 -9.78 -14.54 15.39
CA TYR A 101 -9.86 -13.58 14.30
C TYR A 101 -10.53 -14.24 13.09
N VAL A 102 -11.53 -13.57 12.53
CA VAL A 102 -12.23 -14.00 11.31
C VAL A 102 -12.08 -12.86 10.29
N PRO A 103 -11.23 -13.00 9.27
CA PRO A 103 -11.08 -11.97 8.25
C PRO A 103 -12.36 -11.85 7.43
N ALA A 104 -12.76 -10.62 7.11
CA ALA A 104 -13.90 -10.34 6.24
C ALA A 104 -13.58 -10.63 4.76
N THR A 105 -12.32 -10.44 4.37
CA THR A 105 -11.84 -10.58 2.99
C THR A 105 -10.59 -11.47 2.97
N THR A 106 -10.34 -12.18 1.87
CA THR A 106 -9.10 -12.96 1.73
C THR A 106 -7.96 -12.01 1.39
N GLY A 107 -6.85 -12.11 2.11
CA GLY A 107 -5.65 -11.34 1.84
C GLY A 107 -4.73 -11.25 3.05
N SER A 108 -3.82 -10.28 3.03
CA SER A 108 -2.81 -10.11 4.08
C SER A 108 -3.32 -9.19 5.19
N TYR A 109 -3.11 -9.62 6.44
CA TYR A 109 -3.49 -8.89 7.64
C TYR A 109 -2.26 -8.66 8.54
N ALA A 110 -2.06 -7.41 8.94
CA ALA A 110 -1.02 -7.02 9.90
C ALA A 110 -1.60 -7.03 11.31
N PHE A 111 -0.91 -7.67 12.25
CA PHE A 111 -1.22 -7.62 13.67
C PHE A 111 -0.14 -6.81 14.39
N TYR A 112 -0.41 -5.53 14.58
CA TYR A 112 0.43 -4.64 15.36
C TYR A 112 0.25 -4.89 16.85
N ARG A 113 1.31 -4.73 17.64
CA ARG A 113 1.27 -4.95 19.08
C ARG A 113 2.24 -4.07 19.86
N THR A 114 1.91 -3.83 21.13
CA THR A 114 2.70 -2.97 22.04
C THR A 114 3.98 -3.62 22.57
N GLN A 115 4.09 -4.95 22.50
CA GLN A 115 5.26 -5.70 22.97
C GLN A 115 5.70 -6.76 21.96
N ASN A 116 7.01 -6.98 21.84
CA ASN A 116 7.55 -8.10 21.08
C ASN A 116 7.48 -9.40 21.91
N VAL A 117 6.31 -10.02 21.90
CA VAL A 117 6.04 -11.32 22.52
C VAL A 117 5.76 -12.37 21.45
N ALA A 118 5.79 -13.65 21.83
CA ALA A 118 5.39 -14.73 20.94
C ALA A 118 3.98 -14.47 20.39
N PHE A 119 3.79 -14.72 19.10
CA PHE A 119 2.55 -14.48 18.38
C PHE A 119 2.38 -15.59 17.35
N THR A 120 1.30 -16.36 17.47
CA THR A 120 1.03 -17.50 16.61
C THR A 120 -0.40 -17.43 16.11
N VAL A 121 -0.56 -17.69 14.82
CA VAL A 121 -1.87 -17.76 14.16
C VAL A 121 -2.09 -19.20 13.72
N VAL A 122 -3.22 -19.78 14.11
CA VAL A 122 -3.56 -21.17 13.83
C VAL A 122 -4.93 -21.22 13.18
N ASN A 123 -5.08 -21.98 12.10
CA ASN A 123 -6.38 -22.23 11.50
C ASN A 123 -7.23 -23.05 12.48
N GLY A 124 -8.37 -22.50 12.91
CA GLY A 124 -9.22 -23.11 13.93
C GLY A 124 -9.91 -24.40 13.52
N SER A 125 -9.96 -24.70 12.21
CA SER A 125 -10.54 -25.94 11.68
C SER A 125 -9.51 -27.04 11.49
N THR A 126 -8.32 -26.70 10.99
CA THR A 126 -7.28 -27.69 10.65
C THR A 126 -6.19 -27.82 11.70
N SER A 127 -6.15 -26.92 12.69
CA SER A 127 -5.05 -26.77 13.66
C SER A 127 -3.69 -26.49 13.01
N ALA A 128 -3.65 -26.14 11.73
CA ALA A 128 -2.41 -25.81 11.04
C ALA A 128 -1.94 -24.40 11.44
N THR A 129 -0.67 -24.26 11.80
CA THR A 129 -0.04 -22.96 12.02
C THR A 129 0.12 -22.23 10.70
N VAL A 130 -0.32 -20.97 10.65
CA VAL A 130 -0.11 -20.07 9.52
C VAL A 130 1.27 -19.41 9.70
N PRO A 131 2.22 -19.57 8.75
CA PRO A 131 3.51 -18.90 8.83
C PRO A 131 3.32 -17.39 8.70
N ALA A 132 4.12 -16.61 9.42
CA ALA A 132 4.16 -15.17 9.21
C ALA A 132 4.82 -14.86 7.87
N ALA A 133 4.16 -14.06 7.04
CA ALA A 133 4.70 -13.57 5.77
C ALA A 133 5.78 -12.49 6.00
N LEU A 134 5.63 -11.70 7.07
CA LEU A 134 6.55 -10.65 7.46
C LEU A 134 6.48 -10.42 8.97
N THR A 135 7.62 -10.11 9.58
CA THR A 135 7.71 -9.61 10.96
C THR A 135 8.79 -8.55 11.06
N HIS A 136 8.49 -7.41 11.66
CA HIS A 136 9.50 -6.38 11.93
C HIS A 136 9.13 -5.52 13.14
N THR A 137 10.10 -4.76 13.64
CA THR A 137 9.87 -3.74 14.66
C THR A 137 9.22 -2.51 14.07
N VAL A 138 8.34 -1.88 14.84
CA VAL A 138 7.65 -0.65 14.46
C VAL A 138 8.33 0.51 15.17
N SER A 139 8.65 1.56 14.40
CA SER A 139 9.20 2.81 14.91
C SER A 139 8.45 3.96 14.27
N SER A 140 7.45 4.48 14.97
CA SER A 140 6.64 5.63 14.54
C SER A 140 6.48 6.59 15.70
N ALA A 141 6.72 7.88 15.46
CA ALA A 141 6.68 8.90 16.50
C ALA A 141 5.29 8.99 17.14
N GLY A 142 5.23 8.94 18.47
CA GLY A 142 3.96 9.00 19.20
C GLY A 142 3.13 7.71 19.18
N CYS A 143 3.64 6.63 18.59
CA CYS A 143 2.94 5.35 18.52
C CYS A 143 3.35 4.41 19.66
N SER A 144 2.37 3.78 20.30
CA SER A 144 2.59 2.77 21.36
C SER A 144 2.90 1.38 20.80
N LEU A 145 2.62 1.13 19.51
CA LEU A 145 2.86 -0.13 18.83
C LEU A 145 4.35 -0.26 18.49
N THR A 146 4.97 -1.38 18.86
CA THR A 146 6.42 -1.60 18.74
C THR A 146 6.79 -2.77 17.84
N TYR A 147 5.82 -3.60 17.48
CA TYR A 147 6.06 -4.80 16.68
C TYR A 147 4.87 -5.14 15.79
N VAL A 148 5.12 -5.76 14.64
CA VAL A 148 4.07 -6.22 13.72
C VAL A 148 4.39 -7.59 13.15
N SER A 149 3.35 -8.36 12.85
CA SER A 149 3.46 -9.62 12.10
C SER A 149 2.33 -9.70 11.09
N VAL A 150 2.64 -10.10 9.85
CA VAL A 150 1.70 -10.18 8.74
C VAL A 150 1.39 -11.65 8.43
N TYR A 151 0.13 -11.95 8.19
CA TYR A 151 -0.34 -13.29 7.84
C TYR A 151 -1.30 -13.21 6.67
N ASP A 152 -1.21 -14.17 5.76
CA ASP A 152 -2.18 -14.35 4.67
C ASP A 152 -3.34 -15.21 5.18
N LEU A 153 -4.53 -14.61 5.22
CA LEU A 153 -5.72 -15.20 5.83
C LEU A 153 -6.85 -15.31 4.79
N THR A 154 -7.70 -16.32 4.96
CA THR A 154 -8.83 -16.61 4.08
C THR A 154 -10.13 -16.13 4.70
N ALA A 155 -10.92 -15.36 3.95
CA ALA A 155 -12.22 -14.82 4.37
C ALA A 155 -13.09 -15.87 5.07
N GLY A 156 -13.74 -15.49 6.17
CA GLY A 156 -14.67 -16.34 6.91
C GLY A 156 -14.05 -17.50 7.67
N THR A 157 -12.73 -17.72 7.57
CA THR A 157 -12.04 -18.76 8.35
C THR A 157 -11.77 -18.25 9.76
N THR A 158 -12.18 -19.01 10.78
CA THR A 158 -11.81 -18.71 12.17
C THR A 158 -10.36 -19.09 12.43
N TYR A 159 -9.54 -18.10 12.76
CA TYR A 159 -8.17 -18.30 13.23
C TYR A 159 -8.10 -18.10 14.74
N ILE A 160 -7.29 -18.93 15.40
CA ILE A 160 -6.89 -18.73 16.79
C ILE A 160 -5.59 -17.92 16.77
N VAL A 161 -5.62 -16.75 17.39
CA VAL A 161 -4.46 -15.89 17.60
C VAL A 161 -4.01 -16.08 19.05
N ALA A 162 -2.87 -16.72 19.25
CA ALA A 162 -2.30 -16.96 20.57
C ALA A 162 -1.03 -16.12 20.76
N THR A 163 -0.94 -15.44 21.90
CA THR A 163 0.14 -14.49 22.18
C THR A 163 0.50 -14.44 23.66
N GLY A 164 1.75 -14.08 23.95
CA GLY A 164 2.29 -13.95 25.29
C GLY A 164 3.32 -15.03 25.65
N PRO A 165 3.75 -15.09 26.92
CA PRO A 165 3.40 -14.16 27.99
C PRO A 165 3.87 -12.73 27.69
N ALA A 166 3.16 -11.74 28.24
CA ALA A 166 3.50 -10.33 28.10
C ALA A 166 3.77 -9.70 29.47
N SER A 167 4.60 -8.65 29.49
CA SER A 167 4.84 -7.89 30.72
C SER A 167 3.53 -7.29 31.23
N GLY A 168 3.30 -7.37 32.54
CA GLY A 168 2.05 -6.92 33.17
C GLY A 168 0.82 -7.74 32.81
N ASN A 169 0.97 -8.89 32.13
CA ASN A 169 -0.13 -9.72 31.62
C ASN A 169 -1.10 -8.93 30.71
N ALA A 170 -0.61 -7.91 30.02
CA ALA A 170 -1.41 -7.05 29.16
C ALA A 170 -0.72 -6.83 27.81
N LEU A 171 -1.50 -6.82 26.73
CA LEU A 171 -1.02 -6.56 25.38
C LEU A 171 -2.11 -5.87 24.56
N THR A 172 -1.79 -4.75 23.91
CA THR A 172 -2.71 -4.17 22.92
C THR A 172 -2.37 -4.74 21.55
N VAL A 173 -3.39 -5.18 20.81
CA VAL A 173 -3.27 -5.70 19.44
C VAL A 173 -4.18 -4.89 18.52
N VAL A 174 -3.64 -4.45 17.38
CA VAL A 174 -4.38 -3.74 16.32
C VAL A 174 -4.27 -4.54 15.01
N PRO A 175 -5.34 -5.25 14.60
CA PRO A 175 -5.41 -5.92 13.31
C PRO A 175 -5.76 -4.93 12.19
N GLU A 176 -4.95 -4.90 11.14
CA GLU A 176 -5.17 -4.07 9.95
C GLU A 176 -5.17 -4.92 8.68
N PHE A 177 -6.08 -4.61 7.76
CA PHE A 177 -6.08 -5.21 6.42
C PHE A 177 -5.15 -4.40 5.50
N LEU A 178 -4.18 -5.07 4.87
CA LEU A 178 -3.14 -4.33 4.14
C LEU A 178 -3.69 -3.59 2.92
N ASN A 179 -4.74 -4.11 2.28
CA ASN A 179 -5.31 -3.50 1.09
C ASN A 179 -5.98 -2.14 1.37
N ASP A 180 -6.43 -1.89 2.61
CA ASP A 180 -7.09 -0.62 2.97
C ASP A 180 -6.12 0.57 2.99
N THR A 181 -4.81 0.30 2.95
CA THR A 181 -3.75 1.31 3.15
C THR A 181 -2.61 1.22 2.14
N ARG A 182 -2.80 0.49 1.02
CA ARG A 182 -1.78 0.46 -0.04
C ARG A 182 -1.64 1.82 -0.69
N THR A 183 -0.40 2.21 -0.95
CA THR A 183 -0.04 3.45 -1.62
C THR A 183 0.53 3.15 -2.99
N ARG A 184 0.13 3.93 -4.00
CA ARG A 184 0.71 3.87 -5.34
C ARG A 184 1.96 4.74 -5.39
N TYR A 185 3.06 4.16 -5.85
CA TYR A 185 4.32 4.83 -6.08
C TYR A 185 4.69 4.72 -7.56
N TYR A 186 5.32 5.75 -8.08
CA TYR A 186 5.74 5.90 -9.47
C TYR A 186 7.25 5.87 -9.53
N GLN A 187 7.81 5.21 -10.54
CA GLN A 187 9.26 5.18 -10.73
C GLN A 187 9.77 6.61 -10.95
N ASP A 188 10.82 6.97 -10.23
CA ASP A 188 11.59 8.21 -10.27
C ASP A 188 13.02 7.80 -10.65
N ALA A 189 13.27 7.72 -11.94
CA ALA A 189 14.51 7.25 -12.52
C ALA A 189 15.59 8.34 -12.54
N ASP A 190 15.23 9.61 -12.67
CA ASP A 190 16.19 10.71 -12.70
C ASP A 190 16.53 11.33 -11.34
N GLY A 191 15.73 11.04 -10.31
CA GLY A 191 15.99 11.36 -8.91
C GLY A 191 15.55 12.76 -8.49
N ASP A 192 14.61 13.39 -9.20
CA ASP A 192 14.12 14.73 -8.87
C ASP A 192 12.93 14.77 -7.90
N GLY A 193 12.37 13.60 -7.58
CA GLY A 193 11.28 13.42 -6.63
C GLY A 193 9.89 13.31 -7.27
N TYR A 194 9.77 13.44 -8.59
CA TYR A 194 8.57 13.14 -9.36
C TYR A 194 8.75 11.84 -10.16
N GLY A 195 7.69 11.06 -10.29
CA GLY A 195 7.74 9.81 -11.04
C GLY A 195 6.96 9.84 -12.34
N ASN A 196 7.37 9.00 -13.28
CA ASN A 196 6.66 8.84 -14.55
C ASN A 196 5.30 8.16 -14.39
N ASN A 197 4.39 8.36 -15.35
CA ASN A 197 3.03 7.79 -15.29
C ASN A 197 2.94 6.33 -15.76
N ALA A 198 3.98 5.79 -16.41
CA ALA A 198 3.92 4.50 -17.08
C ALA A 198 4.29 3.34 -16.15
N THR A 199 5.22 3.57 -15.22
CA THR A 199 5.76 2.54 -14.31
C THR A 199 5.35 2.88 -12.87
N SER A 200 4.45 2.08 -12.30
CA SER A 200 4.02 2.23 -10.91
C SER A 200 3.92 0.91 -10.17
N VAL A 201 4.04 0.97 -8.84
CA VAL A 201 3.78 -0.13 -7.91
C VAL A 201 2.73 0.32 -6.91
N LEU A 202 1.74 -0.54 -6.61
CA LEU A 202 0.80 -0.33 -5.51
C LEU A 202 1.22 -1.26 -4.38
N THR A 203 1.59 -0.76 -3.21
CA THR A 203 2.13 -1.58 -2.12
C THR A 203 1.75 -1.08 -0.73
N ALA A 204 1.65 -1.98 0.24
CA ALA A 204 1.59 -1.65 1.67
C ALA A 204 2.98 -1.69 2.33
N CYS A 205 4.01 -2.05 1.58
CA CYS A 205 5.40 -2.11 2.00
C CYS A 205 6.09 -0.75 1.86
N THR A 206 7.29 -0.64 2.42
CA THR A 206 8.20 0.45 2.05
C THR A 206 8.43 0.40 0.54
N PRO A 207 8.30 1.53 -0.18
CA PRO A 207 8.48 1.53 -1.63
C PRO A 207 9.90 1.09 -2.02
N PRO A 208 10.07 0.48 -3.21
CA PRO A 208 11.41 0.25 -3.76
C PRO A 208 12.19 1.57 -3.89
N SER A 209 13.52 1.49 -3.86
CA SER A 209 14.37 2.66 -4.15
C SER A 209 14.10 3.21 -5.55
N GLY A 210 14.09 4.55 -5.70
CA GLY A 210 13.78 5.20 -6.97
C GLY A 210 12.28 5.20 -7.30
N TYR A 211 11.43 5.23 -6.27
CA TYR A 211 10.00 5.39 -6.42
C TYR A 211 9.49 6.49 -5.48
N THR A 212 8.55 7.29 -5.97
CA THR A 212 7.95 8.43 -5.26
C THR A 212 6.43 8.40 -5.38
N THR A 213 5.73 9.16 -4.54
CA THR A 213 4.26 9.30 -4.63
C THR A 213 3.84 10.44 -5.54
N GLN A 214 4.75 11.38 -5.80
CA GLN A 214 4.52 12.44 -6.78
C GLN A 214 4.57 11.86 -8.18
N ARG A 215 3.74 12.37 -9.08
CA ARG A 215 3.59 11.83 -10.42
C ARG A 215 3.55 12.97 -11.42
N PHE A 216 3.41 12.60 -12.70
CA PHE A 216 3.37 13.52 -13.83
C PHE A 216 4.72 14.12 -14.20
N ASP A 217 5.81 13.40 -13.90
CA ASP A 217 7.07 13.68 -14.57
C ASP A 217 6.94 13.38 -16.08
N CYS A 218 7.13 14.42 -16.89
CA CYS A 218 7.08 14.37 -18.34
C CYS A 218 8.42 13.97 -18.97
N ASN A 219 9.54 14.02 -18.23
CA ASN A 219 10.85 13.58 -18.66
C ASN A 219 11.66 12.91 -17.53
N ASP A 220 11.29 11.69 -17.17
CA ASP A 220 11.98 10.88 -16.15
C ASP A 220 13.27 10.20 -16.65
N THR A 221 14.08 10.90 -17.45
CA THR A 221 15.30 10.32 -18.06
C THR A 221 16.55 10.67 -17.25
N PRO A 222 17.28 9.68 -16.70
CA PRO A 222 18.48 9.94 -15.91
C PRO A 222 19.52 10.79 -16.68
N GLY A 223 19.98 11.87 -16.06
CA GLY A 223 21.02 12.76 -16.59
C GLY A 223 20.53 13.89 -17.50
N SER A 224 19.26 13.87 -17.93
CA SER A 224 18.64 14.97 -18.70
C SER A 224 17.28 15.40 -18.18
N GLY A 225 16.65 14.60 -17.33
CA GLY A 225 15.29 14.76 -16.85
C GLY A 225 15.15 15.62 -15.61
N ALA A 226 16.09 15.53 -14.67
CA ALA A 226 15.94 16.00 -13.28
C ALA A 226 15.65 17.51 -13.07
N SER A 227 15.64 18.33 -14.13
CA SER A 227 15.21 19.74 -14.10
C SER A 227 13.86 20.00 -14.77
N ILE A 228 13.19 18.95 -15.26
CA ILE A 228 11.96 18.96 -16.03
C ILE A 228 10.94 18.13 -15.26
N ASN A 229 10.12 18.77 -14.45
CA ASN A 229 9.14 18.13 -13.58
C ASN A 229 8.04 19.11 -13.15
N PRO A 230 6.90 18.64 -12.61
CA PRO A 230 5.80 19.49 -12.16
C PRO A 230 6.14 20.61 -11.18
N GLY A 231 7.27 20.52 -10.48
CA GLY A 231 7.76 21.53 -9.54
C GLY A 231 8.74 22.54 -10.14
N ALA A 232 9.16 22.36 -11.38
CA ALA A 232 10.16 23.20 -12.01
C ALA A 232 9.61 24.59 -12.35
N THR A 233 10.52 25.58 -12.46
CA THR A 233 10.17 26.90 -12.95
C THR A 233 10.30 26.92 -14.46
N GLU A 234 9.22 27.27 -15.15
CA GLU A 234 9.18 27.34 -16.61
C GLU A 234 10.17 28.37 -17.17
N ILE A 235 11.01 27.96 -18.13
CA ILE A 235 11.97 28.83 -18.82
C ILE A 235 11.46 29.14 -20.23
N CYS A 236 10.61 30.16 -20.32
CA CYS A 236 10.08 30.66 -21.59
C CYS A 236 11.16 30.84 -22.68
N GLY A 237 10.98 30.14 -23.80
CA GLY A 237 11.81 30.27 -25.00
C GLY A 237 12.99 29.29 -25.10
N ASN A 238 13.13 28.33 -24.18
CA ASN A 238 14.07 27.20 -24.33
C ASN A 238 13.52 26.06 -25.22
N GLY A 239 12.21 26.07 -25.51
CA GLY A 239 11.53 25.06 -26.33
C GLY A 239 11.23 23.75 -25.59
N VAL A 240 11.35 23.74 -24.27
CA VAL A 240 11.03 22.63 -23.36
C VAL A 240 9.81 23.06 -22.54
N ASP A 241 8.97 22.10 -22.16
CA ASP A 241 7.96 22.27 -21.11
C ASP A 241 8.66 21.81 -19.83
N ASP A 242 9.23 22.75 -19.07
CA ASP A 242 10.06 22.41 -17.90
C ASP A 242 9.17 22.00 -16.72
N ASN A 243 7.99 22.60 -16.59
CA ASN A 243 7.09 22.36 -15.47
C ASN A 243 6.01 21.29 -15.73
N CYS A 244 6.09 20.58 -16.86
CA CYS A 244 5.18 19.52 -17.27
C CYS A 244 3.69 19.93 -17.24
N ASP A 245 3.37 21.19 -17.50
CA ASP A 245 1.98 21.70 -17.50
C ASP A 245 1.32 21.67 -18.89
N GLY A 246 2.06 21.24 -19.91
CA GLY A 246 1.60 21.17 -21.30
C GLY A 246 1.74 22.50 -22.05
N SER A 247 2.36 23.51 -21.43
CA SER A 247 2.69 24.80 -22.02
C SER A 247 4.20 25.06 -21.93
N GLN A 248 4.70 25.93 -22.80
CA GLN A 248 6.08 26.45 -22.72
C GLN A 248 6.10 27.95 -22.34
N CYS A 249 4.90 28.53 -22.22
CA CYS A 249 4.42 29.85 -21.79
C CYS A 249 2.90 29.85 -22.08
#